data_AF-F8CP59-F1
#
_entry.id   AF-F8CP59-F1
#
_cell.length_a   1.000
_cell.length_b   1.000
_cell.length_c   1.000
_cell.angle_alpha   90.00
_cell.angle_beta   90.00
_cell.angle_gamma   90.00
#
_symmetry.space_group_name_H-M   'P 1'
#
loop_
_entity.id
_entity.type
_entity.pdbx_description
1 polymer ?
#
loop_
_entity_poly.entity_id
_entity_poly.type
_entity_poly.pdbx_seq_one_letter_code
_entity_poly.pdbx_strand_id
1 'polypeptide(L)'
;MAEGARAFWGHATPDAASGDIAEQIAPTLEGPPSPPRGLPALKLFAHIRSPEIPYYLGWLNYWSATAAQAIGFPDLARDEDLLSRARRTTSGGWVVKLTDAPLDLDNPAHLDALLRAYERFPEIGGRSAP
;
A
#
# COMPACT_ATOMS: atom_id res chain seq x y z
N MET A 1 22.74 9.04 -10.11
CA MET A 1 21.44 9.45 -10.68
C MET A 1 20.94 8.34 -11.63
N ALA A 2 20.39 7.23 -11.12
CA ALA A 2 19.78 6.18 -11.96
C ALA A 2 18.89 5.16 -11.20
N GLU A 3 18.84 5.17 -9.87
CA GLU A 3 18.10 4.15 -9.10
C GLU A 3 16.60 4.47 -9.01
N GLY A 4 16.23 5.73 -8.74
CA GLY A 4 14.84 6.18 -8.71
C GLY A 4 14.09 6.10 -10.06
N ALA A 5 14.80 5.86 -11.17
CA ALA A 5 14.19 5.68 -12.50
C ALA A 5 13.49 4.32 -12.68
N ARG A 6 13.50 3.43 -11.67
CA ARG A 6 12.77 2.15 -11.67
C ARG A 6 11.83 1.98 -10.47
N ALA A 7 11.75 3.00 -9.61
CA ALA A 7 10.86 3.06 -8.45
C ALA A 7 9.44 3.46 -8.88
N PHE A 8 8.78 2.59 -9.64
CA PHE A 8 7.41 2.82 -10.09
C PHE A 8 6.45 1.98 -9.27
N TRP A 9 5.44 2.63 -8.74
CA TRP A 9 4.30 1.97 -8.14
C TRP A 9 3.06 2.82 -8.42
N GLY A 10 1.89 2.21 -8.29
CA GLY A 10 0.62 2.88 -8.51
C GLY A 10 -0.51 2.07 -7.92
N HIS A 11 -1.69 2.66 -7.80
CA HIS A 11 -2.86 1.98 -7.29
C HIS A 11 -4.10 2.35 -8.08
N ALA A 12 -5.14 1.53 -7.95
CA ALA A 12 -6.50 1.90 -8.31
C ALA A 12 -7.43 1.49 -7.18
N THR A 13 -8.32 2.40 -6.77
CA THR A 13 -9.30 2.19 -5.70
C THR A 13 -10.63 2.82 -6.12
N PRO A 14 -11.78 2.19 -5.82
CA PRO A 14 -13.09 2.83 -5.98
C PRO A 14 -13.19 4.17 -5.23
N ASP A 15 -14.06 5.06 -5.68
CA ASP A 15 -14.20 6.41 -5.08
C ASP A 15 -14.61 6.33 -3.60
N ALA A 16 -15.52 5.42 -3.26
CA ALA A 16 -16.02 5.22 -1.90
C ALA A 16 -14.91 4.91 -0.88
N ALA A 17 -13.88 4.14 -1.27
CA ALA A 17 -12.75 3.82 -0.40
C ALA A 17 -11.59 4.83 -0.53
N SER A 18 -11.58 5.66 -1.56
CA SER A 18 -10.51 6.64 -1.80
C SER A 18 -10.51 7.79 -0.79
N GLY A 19 -11.68 8.13 -0.24
CA GLY A 19 -11.83 9.14 0.82
C GLY A 19 -11.07 8.76 2.09
N ASP A 20 -11.39 7.61 2.70
CA ASP A 20 -10.73 7.14 3.91
C ASP A 20 -9.22 6.93 3.71
N ILE A 21 -8.78 6.46 2.53
CA ILE A 21 -7.36 6.30 2.21
C ILE A 21 -6.64 7.65 2.13
N ALA A 22 -7.29 8.68 1.57
CA ALA A 22 -6.73 10.03 1.52
C ALA A 22 -6.54 10.63 2.92
N GLU A 23 -7.43 10.33 3.86
CA GLU A 23 -7.33 10.77 5.26
C GLU A 23 -6.12 10.18 6.00
N GLN A 24 -5.50 9.11 5.48
CA GLN A 24 -4.29 8.54 6.08
C GLN A 24 -3.07 9.47 5.97
N ILE A 25 -3.09 10.42 5.02
CA ILE A 25 -1.97 11.33 4.72
C ILE A 25 -2.34 12.78 5.10
N ALA A 26 -3.62 13.11 5.17
CA ALA A 26 -4.10 14.46 5.42
C ALA A 26 -3.76 14.92 6.85
N PRO A 27 -3.01 16.03 7.03
CA PRO A 27 -2.84 16.63 8.34
C PRO A 27 -4.21 17.11 8.83
N THR A 28 -4.61 16.71 10.04
CA THR A 28 -5.85 17.18 10.64
C THR A 28 -5.60 18.52 11.34
N LEU A 29 -6.65 19.33 11.51
CA LEU A 29 -6.58 20.56 12.34
C LEU A 29 -6.16 20.28 13.79
N GLU A 30 -6.33 19.04 14.25
CA GLU A 30 -6.14 18.59 15.63
C GLU A 30 -4.79 17.87 15.87
N GLY A 31 -3.94 17.70 14.84
CA GLY A 31 -2.64 17.05 14.98
C GLY A 31 -2.28 16.07 13.84
N PRO A 32 -1.54 14.97 14.11
CA PRO A 32 -1.20 14.00 13.07
C PRO A 32 -2.47 13.44 12.39
N PRO A 33 -2.36 12.83 11.20
CA PRO A 33 -3.49 12.17 10.56
C PRO A 33 -4.17 11.20 11.53
N SER A 34 -5.49 11.31 11.68
CA SER A 34 -6.30 10.37 12.46
C SER A 34 -7.32 9.71 11.54
N PRO A 35 -6.87 8.87 10.60
CA PRO A 35 -7.76 8.28 9.62
C PRO A 35 -8.81 7.39 10.29
N PRO A 36 -10.02 7.32 9.72
CA PRO A 36 -11.12 6.55 10.28
C PRO A 36 -10.84 5.04 10.21
N ARG A 37 -11.70 4.25 10.89
CA ARG A 37 -11.74 2.78 10.75
C ARG A 37 -10.47 2.03 11.18
N GLY A 38 -9.63 2.67 11.99
CA GLY A 38 -8.38 2.06 12.50
C GLY A 38 -7.27 1.95 11.45
N LEU A 39 -7.42 2.64 10.31
CA LEU A 39 -6.36 2.72 9.32
C LEU A 39 -5.11 3.38 9.92
N PRO A 40 -3.91 3.04 9.45
CA PRO A 40 -2.72 3.67 9.97
C PRO A 40 -2.53 5.08 9.40
N ALA A 41 -2.04 5.99 10.23
CA ALA A 41 -1.50 7.26 9.78
C ALA A 41 -0.21 7.03 8.96
N LEU A 42 -0.08 7.75 7.86
CA LEU A 42 1.04 7.64 6.92
C LEU A 42 1.80 8.97 6.88
N LYS A 43 3.10 8.92 6.58
CA LYS A 43 3.89 10.12 6.38
C LYS A 43 3.48 10.81 5.08
N LEU A 44 3.58 12.14 5.06
CA LEU A 44 3.59 12.90 3.82
C LEU A 44 4.67 12.34 2.89
N PHE A 45 4.39 12.29 1.59
CA PHE A 45 5.27 11.73 0.58
C PHE A 45 6.70 12.31 0.63
N ALA A 46 6.84 13.60 0.94
CA ALA A 46 8.13 14.28 1.07
C ALA A 46 8.99 13.77 2.25
N HIS A 47 8.39 13.06 3.21
CA HIS A 47 9.06 12.50 4.39
C HIS A 47 9.26 10.98 4.29
N ILE A 48 8.93 10.37 3.15
CA ILE A 48 9.22 8.96 2.90
C ILE A 48 10.66 8.85 2.40
N ARG A 49 11.44 7.97 3.06
CA ARG A 49 12.90 7.90 2.91
C ARG A 49 13.40 7.47 1.53
N SER A 50 12.55 6.85 0.73
CA SER A 50 12.93 6.27 -0.55
C SER A 50 11.73 6.27 -1.51
N PRO A 51 11.93 6.60 -2.80
CA PRO A 51 10.86 6.58 -3.81
C PRO A 51 10.35 5.16 -4.12
N GLU A 52 11.14 4.12 -3.82
CA GLU A 52 10.78 2.72 -3.99
C GLU A 52 9.69 2.27 -3.00
N ILE A 53 9.51 2.97 -1.88
CA ILE A 53 8.50 2.66 -0.88
C ILE A 53 7.14 3.25 -1.32
N PRO A 54 6.10 2.42 -1.54
CA PRO A 54 4.77 2.91 -1.84
C PRO A 54 4.21 3.83 -0.75
N TYR A 55 3.51 4.88 -1.15
CA TYR A 55 2.98 5.85 -0.19
C TYR A 55 1.77 5.32 0.58
N TYR A 56 0.95 4.50 -0.05
CA TYR A 56 -0.25 3.90 0.53
C TYR A 56 -0.67 2.68 -0.30
N LEU A 57 -1.65 1.94 0.18
CA LEU A 57 -2.25 0.80 -0.51
C LEU A 57 -3.61 1.19 -1.07
N GLY A 58 -3.93 0.67 -2.26
CA GLY A 58 -5.27 0.71 -2.84
C GLY A 58 -5.85 -0.69 -3.04
N TRP A 59 -6.97 -0.80 -3.76
CA TRP A 59 -7.55 -2.10 -4.11
C TRP A 59 -6.59 -2.92 -5.00
N LEU A 60 -6.19 -2.33 -6.11
CA LEU A 60 -5.18 -2.84 -7.03
C LEU A 60 -3.89 -2.07 -6.79
N ASN A 61 -2.78 -2.78 -6.66
CA ASN A 61 -1.47 -2.18 -6.45
C ASN A 61 -0.50 -2.69 -7.51
N TYR A 62 0.13 -1.77 -8.23
CA TYR A 62 1.28 -2.08 -9.05
C TYR A 62 2.55 -1.75 -8.29
N TRP A 63 3.48 -2.70 -8.22
CA TRP A 63 4.82 -2.51 -7.68
C TRP A 63 5.85 -2.95 -8.71
N SER A 64 6.78 -2.08 -9.09
CA SER A 64 7.95 -2.50 -9.87
C SER A 64 8.75 -3.55 -9.12
N ALA A 65 9.69 -4.22 -9.81
CA ALA A 65 10.58 -5.18 -9.16
C ALA A 65 11.33 -4.56 -7.95
N THR A 66 11.79 -3.31 -8.10
CA THR A 66 12.50 -2.58 -7.04
C THR A 66 11.56 -2.21 -5.88
N ALA A 67 10.35 -1.75 -6.17
CA ALA A 67 9.38 -1.42 -5.13
C ALA A 67 8.93 -2.67 -4.34
N ALA A 68 8.67 -3.77 -5.04
CA ALA A 68 8.33 -5.05 -4.42
C ALA A 68 9.47 -5.55 -3.52
N GLN A 69 10.73 -5.45 -3.97
CA GLN A 69 11.88 -5.78 -3.15
C GLN A 69 12.00 -4.89 -1.90
N ALA A 70 11.77 -3.58 -2.03
CA ALA A 70 11.86 -2.63 -0.93
C ALA A 70 10.86 -2.91 0.20
N ILE A 71 9.66 -3.40 -0.13
CA ILE A 71 8.66 -3.80 0.86
C ILE A 71 8.73 -5.29 1.25
N GLY A 72 9.69 -6.04 0.69
CA GLY A 72 9.89 -7.46 0.98
C GLY A 72 8.80 -8.38 0.42
N PHE A 73 8.28 -8.10 -0.78
CA PHE A 73 7.30 -8.92 -1.50
C PHE A 73 7.92 -9.59 -2.74
N PRO A 74 7.65 -10.88 -3.01
CA PRO A 74 6.89 -11.81 -2.16
C PRO A 74 7.75 -12.53 -1.12
N ASP A 75 7.15 -12.84 0.01
CA ASP A 75 7.58 -13.82 1.00
C ASP A 75 6.65 -15.04 0.92
N LEU A 76 7.16 -16.16 0.42
CA LEU A 76 6.36 -17.37 0.17
C LEU A 76 5.73 -17.97 1.43
N ALA A 77 6.25 -17.67 2.62
CA ALA A 77 5.70 -18.17 3.88
C ALA A 77 4.57 -17.29 4.43
N ARG A 78 4.45 -16.03 3.96
CA ARG A 78 3.55 -15.02 4.52
C ARG A 78 2.53 -14.48 3.50
N ASP A 79 2.84 -14.59 2.22
CA ASP A 79 2.11 -13.92 1.14
C ASP A 79 1.29 -14.88 0.27
N GLU A 80 1.05 -16.12 0.70
CA GLU A 80 0.29 -17.12 -0.08
C GLU A 80 -1.06 -16.55 -0.57
N ASP A 81 -1.80 -15.92 0.34
CA ASP A 81 -3.10 -15.32 0.03
C ASP A 81 -2.99 -14.16 -0.97
N LEU A 82 -2.03 -13.23 -0.78
CA LEU A 82 -1.78 -12.14 -1.72
C LEU A 82 -1.29 -12.66 -3.07
N LEU A 83 -0.45 -13.70 -3.08
CA LEU A 83 0.09 -14.33 -4.29
C LEU A 83 -1.00 -15.02 -5.12
N SER A 84 -2.02 -15.59 -4.47
CA SER A 84 -3.18 -16.16 -5.17
C SER A 84 -3.92 -15.13 -6.03
N ARG A 85 -3.82 -13.84 -5.65
CA ARG A 85 -4.43 -12.69 -6.33
C ARG A 85 -3.40 -11.75 -6.98
N ALA A 86 -2.14 -12.19 -7.09
CA ALA A 86 -1.08 -11.42 -7.70
C ALA A 86 -0.73 -11.95 -9.10
N ARG A 87 -0.29 -11.05 -9.97
CA ARG A 87 0.26 -11.37 -11.28
C ARG A 87 1.61 -10.70 -11.47
N ARG A 88 2.60 -11.48 -11.89
CA ARG A 88 3.92 -10.94 -12.29
C ARG A 88 3.83 -10.30 -13.67
N THR A 89 4.43 -9.13 -13.83
CA THR A 89 4.53 -8.42 -15.12
C THR A 89 5.76 -8.87 -15.90
N THR A 90 5.78 -8.63 -17.22
CA THR A 90 6.95 -8.92 -18.07
C THR A 90 8.20 -8.15 -17.64
N SER A 91 8.03 -6.96 -17.05
CA SER A 91 9.11 -6.14 -16.47
C SER A 91 9.60 -6.63 -15.10
N GLY A 92 9.04 -7.73 -14.58
CA GLY A 92 9.41 -8.33 -13.30
C GLY A 92 8.73 -7.70 -12.08
N GLY A 93 7.83 -6.74 -12.27
CA GLY A 93 6.98 -6.18 -11.22
C GLY A 93 5.77 -7.05 -10.92
N TRP A 94 4.88 -6.55 -10.07
CA TRP A 94 3.70 -7.22 -9.57
C TRP A 94 2.47 -6.33 -9.68
N VAL A 95 1.36 -6.92 -10.07
CA VAL A 95 0.02 -6.37 -9.89
C VAL A 95 -0.66 -7.22 -8.83
N VAL A 96 -1.09 -6.62 -7.73
CA VAL A 96 -1.67 -7.32 -6.57
C VAL A 96 -3.05 -6.74 -6.25
N LYS A 97 -4.05 -7.62 -6.15
CA LYS A 97 -5.36 -7.27 -5.62
C LYS A 97 -5.45 -7.61 -4.14
N LEU A 98 -5.86 -6.66 -3.30
CA LEU A 98 -6.12 -6.94 -1.88
C LEU A 98 -7.32 -7.86 -1.70
N THR A 99 -8.38 -7.63 -2.49
CA THR A 99 -9.66 -8.34 -2.44
C THR A 99 -10.10 -8.73 -3.85
N ASP A 100 -10.94 -9.77 -3.98
CA ASP A 100 -11.43 -10.20 -5.29
C ASP A 100 -12.44 -9.23 -5.91
N ALA A 101 -13.28 -8.63 -5.08
CA ALA A 101 -14.17 -7.53 -5.45
C ALA A 101 -13.48 -6.18 -5.21
N PRO A 102 -13.93 -5.09 -5.87
CA PRO A 102 -13.45 -3.75 -5.58
C PRO A 102 -13.50 -3.42 -4.09
N LEU A 103 -12.45 -2.75 -3.58
CA LEU A 103 -12.32 -2.44 -2.16
C LEU A 103 -13.49 -1.57 -1.70
N ASP A 104 -14.08 -1.99 -0.58
CA ASP A 104 -15.26 -1.38 0.04
C ASP A 104 -15.01 -1.40 1.56
N LEU A 105 -14.82 -0.23 2.17
CA LEU A 105 -14.43 -0.13 3.57
C LEU A 105 -15.60 -0.24 4.56
N ASP A 106 -16.84 -0.28 4.05
CA ASP A 106 -18.01 -0.66 4.85
C ASP A 106 -18.14 -2.18 4.98
N ASN A 107 -17.49 -2.95 4.10
CA ASN A 107 -17.35 -4.38 4.27
C ASN A 107 -16.19 -4.69 5.25
N PRO A 108 -16.46 -5.29 6.42
CA PRO A 108 -15.43 -5.55 7.42
C PRO A 108 -14.34 -6.52 6.93
N ALA A 109 -14.65 -7.43 6.01
CA ALA A 109 -13.65 -8.34 5.45
C ALA A 109 -12.65 -7.62 4.54
N HIS A 110 -13.11 -6.59 3.82
CA HIS A 110 -12.26 -5.77 2.97
C HIS A 110 -11.37 -4.83 3.81
N LEU A 111 -11.93 -4.25 4.88
CA LEU A 111 -11.17 -3.46 5.84
C LEU A 111 -10.09 -4.31 6.53
N ASP A 112 -10.43 -5.51 7.01
CA ASP A 112 -9.45 -6.45 7.60
C ASP A 112 -8.34 -6.82 6.61
N ALA A 113 -8.67 -7.09 5.34
CA ALA A 113 -7.66 -7.35 4.31
C ALA A 113 -6.70 -6.17 4.11
N LEU A 114 -7.21 -4.94 4.10
CA LEU A 114 -6.38 -3.73 4.00
C LEU A 114 -5.49 -3.54 5.24
N LEU A 115 -6.03 -3.73 6.45
CA LEU A 115 -5.28 -3.61 7.70
C LEU A 115 -4.16 -4.66 7.77
N ARG A 116 -4.45 -5.92 7.45
CA ARG A 116 -3.45 -7.00 7.38
C ARG A 116 -2.37 -6.71 6.35
N ALA A 117 -2.71 -6.11 5.22
CA ALA A 117 -1.71 -5.69 4.23
C ALA A 117 -0.79 -4.59 4.80
N TYR A 118 -1.34 -3.63 5.54
CA TYR A 118 -0.51 -2.65 6.25
C TYR A 118 0.35 -3.29 7.35
N GLU A 119 -0.14 -4.27 8.09
CA GLU A 119 0.68 -5.01 9.06
C GLU A 119 1.81 -5.81 8.38
N ARG A 120 1.52 -6.40 7.22
CA ARG A 120 2.49 -7.17 6.44
C ARG A 120 3.59 -6.29 5.85
N PHE A 121 3.28 -5.06 5.46
CA PHE A 121 4.23 -4.14 4.82
C PHE A 121 4.45 -2.88 5.67
N PRO A 122 5.14 -2.98 6.82
CA PRO A 122 5.29 -1.87 7.77
C PRO A 122 6.08 -0.69 7.20
N GLU A 123 6.79 -0.86 6.09
CA GLU A 123 7.50 0.19 5.38
C GLU A 123 6.56 1.15 4.64
N ILE A 124 5.42 0.67 4.14
CA ILE A 124 4.49 1.45 3.31
C ILE A 124 3.98 2.68 4.07
N GLY A 125 4.00 3.81 3.37
CA GLY A 125 3.69 5.13 3.92
C GLY A 125 4.70 5.63 4.94
N GLY A 126 5.92 5.09 4.93
CA GLY A 126 7.01 5.52 5.80
C GLY A 126 6.78 5.27 7.29
N ARG A 127 5.95 4.27 7.63
CA ARG A 127 5.54 3.98 9.01
C ARG A 127 6.65 3.37 9.87
N SER A 128 7.57 2.64 9.27
CA SER A 128 8.72 2.10 9.99
C SER A 128 9.73 3.19 10.35
N ALA A 129 10.28 3.10 11.56
CA ALA A 129 11.35 3.98 12.02
C ALA A 129 12.64 3.70 11.22
N PRO A 130 13.49 4.72 10.99
CA PRO A 130 14.81 4.53 10.38
C PRO A 130 15.73 3.66 11.25
#